data_AF-A0A259I9R0-F1
#
_entry.id   AF-A0A259I9R0-F1
#
_cell.length_a   1.000
_cell.length_b   1.000
_cell.length_c   1.000
_cell.angle_alpha   90.00
_cell.angle_beta   90.00
_cell.angle_gamma   90.00
#
_symmetry.space_group_name_H-M   'P 1'
#
loop_
_entity.id
_entity.type
_entity.pdbx_description
1 polymer ?
#
loop_
_entity_poly.entity_id
_entity_poly.type
_entity_poly.pdbx_seq_one_letter_code
_entity_poly.pdbx_strand_id
1 'polypeptide(L)'
;MWDDHEIANDDWMHGAQHHDPAANGDWEERKAAAVQAYLEWMPIRDPATSDPYGITRSFAFGDLATLALPETRLKARQQQLSLAKDLDWHVVDRRGNQERMISDPAELKTLDLKALPQGVTREPDVAAFRRKLADPAREMIGAEQCAWLVDELKAHKDARRPWFLFGSATILSSYVYPDLTKFPNGKAALAPMYALTRYGLPLLNVDSWDGYAGERDKLYDQFEKSGANLLVLSGDSHMAWI
;
A
#
# COMPACT_ATOMS: atom_id res chain seq x y z
N MET A 1 12.13 0.91 -13.39
CA MET A 1 11.10 0.47 -12.44
C MET A 1 9.84 0.27 -13.25
N TRP A 2 8.97 -0.61 -12.82
CA TRP A 2 7.62 -0.75 -13.33
C TRP A 2 6.65 -0.43 -12.19
N ASP A 3 5.38 -0.30 -12.53
CA ASP A 3 4.27 -0.39 -11.60
C ASP A 3 3.42 -1.62 -11.97
N ASP A 4 2.13 -1.59 -11.64
CA ASP A 4 1.21 -2.70 -11.89
C ASP A 4 0.76 -2.81 -13.34
N HIS A 5 0.52 -1.68 -14.02
CA HIS A 5 -0.05 -1.67 -15.36
C HIS A 5 0.85 -2.26 -16.46
N GLU A 6 2.14 -2.47 -16.20
CA GLU A 6 3.00 -3.29 -17.05
C GLU A 6 2.60 -4.78 -17.05
N ILE A 7 1.89 -5.25 -16.02
CA ILE A 7 1.49 -6.67 -15.82
C ILE A 7 -0.05 -6.79 -15.74
N ALA A 8 -0.64 -6.23 -14.69
CA ALA A 8 -2.06 -6.29 -14.36
C ALA A 8 -2.38 -5.32 -13.21
N ASN A 9 -3.54 -4.65 -13.26
CA ASN A 9 -3.98 -3.71 -12.22
C ASN A 9 -3.90 -4.30 -10.80
N ASP A 10 -3.35 -3.54 -9.86
CA ASP A 10 -3.07 -3.90 -8.45
C ASP A 10 -2.43 -5.29 -8.29
N ASP A 11 -1.43 -5.63 -9.10
CA ASP A 11 -0.69 -6.87 -8.93
C ASP A 11 0.14 -6.91 -7.63
N TRP A 12 0.41 -8.15 -7.24
CA TRP A 12 1.25 -8.55 -6.11
C TRP A 12 1.93 -9.89 -6.47
N MET A 13 2.77 -10.42 -5.58
CA MET A 13 3.64 -11.58 -5.88
C MET A 13 2.94 -12.75 -6.61
N HIS A 14 1.71 -13.09 -6.20
CA HIS A 14 0.98 -14.26 -6.71
C HIS A 14 -0.41 -13.93 -7.30
N GLY A 15 -0.68 -12.68 -7.69
CA GLY A 15 -1.93 -12.36 -8.37
C GLY A 15 -2.11 -10.89 -8.68
N ALA A 16 -3.29 -10.53 -9.15
CA ALA A 16 -3.69 -9.15 -9.40
C ALA A 16 -5.19 -8.95 -9.21
N GLN A 17 -5.62 -7.70 -9.15
CA GLN A 17 -7.03 -7.38 -9.11
C GLN A 17 -7.71 -7.89 -10.39
N HIS A 18 -8.82 -8.59 -10.21
CA HIS A 18 -9.62 -9.20 -11.27
C HIS A 18 -8.91 -10.25 -12.13
N HIS A 19 -7.76 -10.79 -11.70
CA HIS A 19 -7.19 -11.95 -12.38
C HIS A 19 -8.10 -13.18 -12.23
N ASP A 20 -8.49 -13.77 -13.35
CA ASP A 20 -9.28 -14.99 -13.43
C ASP A 20 -8.52 -16.02 -14.25
N PRO A 21 -8.06 -17.15 -13.66
CA PRO A 21 -7.36 -18.19 -14.40
C PRO A 21 -8.12 -18.76 -15.60
N ALA A 22 -9.46 -18.77 -15.54
CA ALA A 22 -10.28 -19.26 -16.65
C ALA A 22 -10.29 -18.31 -17.84
N ALA A 23 -10.15 -17.00 -17.60
CA ALA A 23 -10.19 -15.97 -18.64
C ALA A 23 -8.80 -15.47 -19.05
N ASN A 24 -7.80 -15.56 -18.16
CA ASN A 24 -6.48 -14.95 -18.32
C ASN A 24 -5.33 -15.96 -18.37
N GLY A 25 -5.59 -17.25 -18.12
CA GLY A 25 -4.55 -18.27 -17.97
C GLY A 25 -3.86 -18.24 -16.61
N ASP A 26 -2.80 -19.02 -16.46
CA ASP A 26 -2.03 -19.10 -15.21
C ASP A 26 -1.35 -17.75 -14.87
N TRP A 27 -1.30 -17.40 -13.58
CA TRP A 27 -0.74 -16.13 -13.12
C TRP A 27 0.76 -16.03 -13.40
N GLU A 28 1.51 -17.10 -13.13
CA GLU A 28 2.97 -17.09 -13.31
C GLU A 28 3.33 -17.04 -14.79
N GLU A 29 2.56 -17.71 -15.66
CA GLU A 29 2.70 -17.57 -17.11
C GLU A 29 2.42 -16.13 -17.58
N ARG A 30 1.33 -15.52 -17.12
CA ARG A 30 0.98 -14.13 -17.45
C ARG A 30 2.07 -13.15 -16.98
N LYS A 31 2.51 -13.29 -15.72
CA LYS A 31 3.55 -12.46 -15.11
C LYS A 31 4.88 -12.59 -15.86
N ALA A 32 5.30 -13.82 -16.17
CA ALA A 32 6.54 -14.06 -16.92
C ALA A 32 6.47 -13.48 -18.34
N ALA A 33 5.35 -13.64 -19.06
CA ALA A 33 5.17 -13.09 -20.40
C ALA A 33 5.19 -11.55 -20.41
N ALA A 34 4.54 -10.91 -19.42
CA ALA A 34 4.54 -9.46 -19.27
C ALA A 34 5.95 -8.93 -18.97
N VAL A 35 6.69 -9.57 -18.06
CA VAL A 35 8.06 -9.19 -17.74
C VAL A 35 8.99 -9.41 -18.92
N GLN A 36 8.84 -10.50 -19.68
CA GLN A 36 9.58 -10.70 -20.92
C GLN A 36 9.34 -9.54 -21.90
N ALA A 37 8.07 -9.19 -22.15
CA ALA A 37 7.73 -8.06 -23.02
C ALA A 37 8.33 -6.74 -22.51
N TYR A 38 8.26 -6.47 -21.20
CA TYR A 38 8.88 -5.28 -20.61
C TYR A 38 10.40 -5.24 -20.88
N LEU A 39 11.11 -6.35 -20.67
CA LEU A 39 12.56 -6.44 -20.88
C LEU A 39 12.94 -6.33 -22.37
N GLU A 40 12.13 -6.89 -23.28
CA GLU A 40 12.35 -6.81 -24.73
C GLU A 40 12.19 -5.38 -25.28
N TRP A 41 11.34 -4.56 -24.66
CA TRP A 41 10.96 -3.23 -25.16
C TRP A 41 11.58 -2.06 -24.39
N MET A 42 12.14 -2.29 -23.20
CA MET A 42 12.76 -1.26 -22.38
C MET A 42 14.29 -1.36 -22.41
N PRO A 43 15.02 -0.23 -22.41
CA PRO A 43 16.48 -0.22 -22.39
C PRO A 43 17.01 -0.49 -20.97
N ILE A 44 16.75 -1.70 -20.46
CA ILE A 44 17.17 -2.18 -19.15
C ILE A 44 18.09 -3.38 -19.33
N ARG A 45 19.01 -3.61 -18.38
CA ARG A 45 19.82 -4.83 -18.38
C ARG A 45 18.95 -5.99 -17.94
N ASP A 46 19.18 -7.15 -18.56
CA ASP A 46 18.54 -8.38 -18.13
C ASP A 46 18.88 -8.69 -16.67
N PRO A 47 17.89 -9.08 -15.84
CA PRO A 47 18.15 -9.56 -14.51
C PRO A 47 18.86 -10.93 -14.56
N ALA A 48 19.39 -11.38 -13.43
CA ALA A 48 19.95 -12.72 -13.34
C ALA A 48 18.87 -13.77 -13.62
N THR A 49 19.20 -14.84 -14.34
CA THR A 49 18.26 -15.92 -14.65
C THR A 49 17.65 -16.56 -13.39
N SER A 50 18.38 -16.52 -12.27
CA SER A 50 17.90 -17.01 -10.96
C SER A 50 16.90 -16.07 -10.27
N ASP A 51 16.75 -14.84 -10.74
CA ASP A 51 15.86 -13.82 -10.19
C ASP A 51 15.25 -12.97 -11.33
N PRO A 52 14.36 -13.53 -12.16
CA PRO A 52 13.84 -12.88 -13.36
C PRO A 52 13.00 -11.61 -13.07
N TYR A 53 12.60 -11.40 -11.82
CA TYR A 53 11.86 -10.21 -11.37
C TYR A 53 12.78 -9.22 -10.63
N GLY A 54 14.07 -9.56 -10.48
CA GLY A 54 15.11 -8.79 -9.80
C GLY A 54 15.58 -7.57 -10.55
N ILE A 55 14.73 -6.54 -10.61
CA ILE A 55 15.10 -5.25 -11.19
C ILE A 55 15.55 -4.20 -10.15
N THR A 56 15.64 -4.59 -8.88
CA THR A 56 16.19 -3.77 -7.80
C THR A 56 17.59 -3.27 -8.17
N ARG A 57 17.84 -1.96 -8.06
CA ARG A 57 19.10 -1.33 -8.50
C ARG A 57 19.32 0.05 -7.93
N SER A 58 20.58 0.49 -7.93
CA SER A 58 20.97 1.85 -7.60
C SER A 58 21.85 2.50 -8.67
N PHE A 59 21.86 3.84 -8.70
CA PHE A 59 22.69 4.63 -9.59
C PHE A 59 23.37 5.76 -8.81
N ALA A 60 24.62 6.04 -9.18
CA ALA A 60 25.37 7.20 -8.71
C ALA A 60 25.36 8.30 -9.76
N PHE A 61 24.91 9.49 -9.40
CA PHE A 61 25.02 10.70 -10.21
C PHE A 61 26.25 11.49 -9.76
N GLY A 62 27.44 10.99 -10.14
CA GLY A 62 28.72 11.53 -9.69
C GLY A 62 28.78 11.65 -8.16
N ASP A 63 29.17 12.83 -7.69
CA ASP A 63 29.21 13.17 -6.26
C ASP A 63 27.93 13.85 -5.77
N LEU A 64 26.88 13.94 -6.60
CA LEU A 64 25.65 14.68 -6.30
C LEU A 64 24.59 13.81 -5.61
N ALA A 65 24.29 12.64 -6.14
CA ALA A 65 23.17 11.85 -5.64
C ALA A 65 23.36 10.33 -5.78
N THR A 66 22.75 9.59 -4.87
CA THR A 66 22.42 8.17 -5.07
C THR A 66 20.94 8.07 -5.40
N LEU A 67 20.57 7.31 -6.43
CA LEU A 67 19.19 6.94 -6.72
C LEU A 67 19.02 5.45 -6.45
N ALA A 68 18.21 5.08 -5.45
CA ALA A 68 17.85 3.72 -5.12
C ALA A 68 16.44 3.40 -5.65
N LEU A 69 16.31 2.28 -6.37
CA LEU A 69 15.08 1.82 -7.00
C LEU A 69 14.80 0.37 -6.59
N PRO A 70 14.05 0.11 -5.51
CA PRO A 70 13.51 -1.22 -5.21
C PRO A 70 12.47 -1.66 -6.24
N GLU A 71 12.19 -2.96 -6.24
CA GLU A 71 11.05 -3.59 -6.91
C GLU A 71 9.90 -3.68 -5.90
N THR A 72 8.72 -3.17 -6.26
CA THR A 72 7.59 -2.96 -5.33
C THR A 72 6.29 -3.66 -5.77
N ARG A 73 6.36 -4.69 -6.63
CA ARG A 73 5.18 -5.40 -7.15
C ARG A 73 5.34 -6.92 -7.13
N LEU A 74 6.35 -7.46 -7.80
CA LEU A 74 6.40 -8.86 -8.18
C LEU A 74 7.22 -9.77 -7.25
N LYS A 75 8.19 -9.23 -6.51
CA LYS A 75 9.13 -10.04 -5.71
C LYS A 75 8.65 -10.35 -4.30
N ALA A 76 8.22 -9.33 -3.57
CA ALA A 76 8.00 -9.42 -2.13
C ALA A 76 6.58 -9.01 -1.70
N ARG A 77 5.90 -8.22 -2.54
CA ARG A 77 4.65 -7.57 -2.19
C ARG A 77 3.56 -8.59 -1.87
N GLN A 78 3.05 -8.52 -0.65
CA GLN A 78 1.89 -9.29 -0.22
C GLN A 78 0.60 -8.72 -0.78
N GLN A 79 -0.45 -9.54 -0.90
CA GLN A 79 -1.75 -9.06 -1.37
C GLN A 79 -2.29 -7.90 -0.54
N GLN A 80 -2.73 -6.84 -1.20
CA GLN A 80 -3.33 -5.63 -0.64
C GLN A 80 -4.56 -5.95 0.21
N LEU A 81 -4.74 -5.19 1.30
CA LEU A 81 -6.01 -5.18 2.00
C LEU A 81 -7.04 -4.36 1.22
N SER A 82 -8.31 -4.63 1.45
CA SER A 82 -9.42 -3.84 0.94
C SER A 82 -10.40 -3.52 2.06
N LEU A 83 -10.97 -2.31 2.03
CA LEU A 83 -11.99 -1.95 3.03
C LEU A 83 -13.24 -2.83 2.90
N ALA A 84 -13.55 -3.31 1.70
CA ALA A 84 -14.73 -4.14 1.48
C ALA A 84 -14.62 -5.53 2.13
N LYS A 85 -13.42 -6.13 2.16
CA LYS A 85 -13.19 -7.49 2.67
C LYS A 85 -12.64 -7.50 4.09
N ASP A 86 -11.78 -6.53 4.41
CA ASP A 86 -10.90 -6.60 5.57
C ASP A 86 -11.29 -5.62 6.68
N LEU A 87 -12.22 -4.67 6.43
CA LEU A 87 -12.75 -3.79 7.46
C LEU A 87 -13.90 -4.47 8.20
N ASP A 88 -13.64 -4.86 9.44
CA ASP A 88 -14.66 -5.41 10.32
C ASP A 88 -15.59 -4.31 10.83
N TRP A 89 -16.83 -4.68 11.17
CA TRP A 89 -17.86 -3.74 11.63
C TRP A 89 -18.53 -4.25 12.90
N HIS A 90 -18.79 -3.33 13.82
CA HIS A 90 -19.51 -3.60 15.06
C HIS A 90 -20.78 -2.77 15.13
N VAL A 91 -21.75 -3.25 15.91
CA VAL A 91 -22.93 -2.48 16.26
C VAL A 91 -22.73 -1.89 17.66
N VAL A 92 -23.04 -0.62 17.82
CA VAL A 92 -22.88 0.11 19.07
C VAL A 92 -24.24 0.61 19.52
N ASP A 93 -24.65 0.23 20.73
CA ASP A 93 -25.90 0.64 21.37
C ASP A 93 -25.62 1.72 22.42
N ARG A 94 -26.18 2.91 22.19
CA ARG A 94 -26.07 4.11 23.04
C ARG A 94 -27.42 4.55 23.60
N ARG A 95 -28.42 3.66 23.61
CA ARG A 95 -29.74 3.98 24.20
C ARG A 95 -29.72 3.97 25.73
N GLY A 96 -28.76 3.28 26.34
CA GLY A 96 -28.54 3.24 27.78
C GLY A 96 -27.59 4.32 28.28
N ASN A 97 -27.30 4.30 29.59
CA ASN A 97 -26.36 5.25 30.23
C ASN A 97 -24.89 5.02 29.86
N GLN A 98 -24.56 3.88 29.24
CA GLN A 98 -23.22 3.52 28.79
C GLN A 98 -23.28 2.98 27.37
N GLU A 99 -22.21 3.23 26.62
CA GLU A 99 -22.00 2.65 25.30
C GLU A 99 -21.76 1.13 25.43
N ARG A 100 -22.50 0.32 24.67
CA ARG A 100 -22.33 -1.13 24.60
C ARG A 100 -22.05 -1.58 23.17
N MET A 101 -20.92 -2.25 22.96
CA MET A 101 -20.65 -2.95 21.70
C MET A 101 -21.43 -4.26 21.66
N ILE A 102 -22.26 -4.44 20.64
CA ILE A 102 -22.99 -5.67 20.35
C ILE A 102 -22.14 -6.52 19.41
N SER A 103 -21.49 -7.53 19.98
CA SER A 103 -20.64 -8.49 19.25
C SER A 103 -21.20 -9.92 19.26
N ASP A 104 -22.25 -10.20 20.04
CA ASP A 104 -22.87 -11.53 20.09
C ASP A 104 -23.59 -11.85 18.76
N PRO A 105 -23.24 -12.95 18.06
CA PRO A 105 -23.88 -13.31 16.80
C PRO A 105 -25.39 -13.57 16.92
N ALA A 106 -25.88 -14.03 18.07
CA ALA A 106 -27.31 -14.26 18.25
C ALA A 106 -28.07 -12.93 18.35
N GLU A 107 -27.56 -11.97 19.13
CA GLU A 107 -28.11 -10.61 19.20
C GLU A 107 -28.04 -9.88 17.84
N LEU A 108 -26.90 -9.94 17.14
CA LEU A 108 -26.73 -9.29 15.82
C LEU A 108 -27.76 -9.78 14.79
N LYS A 109 -28.14 -11.06 14.82
CA LYS A 109 -29.16 -11.62 13.92
C LYS A 109 -30.56 -11.07 14.17
N THR A 110 -30.82 -10.50 15.34
CA THR A 110 -32.11 -9.88 15.67
C THR A 110 -32.25 -8.45 15.13
N LEU A 111 -31.14 -7.83 14.71
CA LEU A 111 -31.12 -6.44 14.25
C LEU A 111 -31.24 -6.34 12.74
N ASP A 112 -32.07 -5.42 12.27
CA ASP A 112 -32.01 -4.97 10.88
C ASP A 112 -30.86 -3.95 10.72
N LEU A 113 -29.73 -4.41 10.18
CA LEU A 113 -28.56 -3.57 9.94
C LEU A 113 -28.79 -2.44 8.94
N LYS A 114 -29.90 -2.46 8.18
CA LYS A 114 -30.30 -1.39 7.26
C LYS A 114 -31.25 -0.37 7.92
N ALA A 115 -31.85 -0.73 9.05
CA ALA A 115 -32.82 0.08 9.77
C ALA A 115 -32.60 0.00 11.30
N LEU A 116 -31.40 0.38 11.74
CA LEU A 116 -31.04 0.34 13.16
C LEU A 116 -31.92 1.31 13.98
N PRO A 117 -32.31 0.93 15.22
CA PRO A 117 -33.03 1.82 16.11
C PRO A 117 -32.27 3.12 16.40
N GLN A 118 -33.00 4.20 16.70
CA GLN A 118 -32.37 5.44 17.15
C GLN A 118 -31.47 5.19 18.37
N GLY A 119 -30.24 5.71 18.33
CA GLY A 119 -29.22 5.46 19.36
C GLY A 119 -28.41 4.18 19.16
N VAL A 120 -28.69 3.39 18.11
CA VAL A 120 -27.91 2.22 17.71
C VAL A 120 -27.26 2.50 16.36
N THR A 121 -25.94 2.32 16.25
CA THR A 121 -25.18 2.60 15.02
C THR A 121 -24.32 1.41 14.62
N ARG A 122 -24.00 1.31 13.33
CA ARG A 122 -23.00 0.38 12.81
C ARG A 122 -21.74 1.16 12.47
N GLU A 123 -20.62 0.76 13.09
CA GLU A 123 -19.35 1.49 13.03
C GLU A 123 -18.22 0.52 12.66
N PRO A 124 -17.20 0.96 11.90
CA PRO A 124 -16.07 0.12 11.55
C PRO A 124 -15.13 -0.08 12.75
N ASP A 125 -14.51 -1.25 12.85
CA ASP A 125 -13.42 -1.51 13.79
C ASP A 125 -12.11 -0.92 13.25
N VAL A 126 -11.99 0.40 13.40
CA VAL A 126 -10.81 1.16 12.96
C VAL A 126 -9.53 0.63 13.62
N ALA A 127 -9.61 0.23 14.89
CA ALA A 127 -8.45 -0.25 15.64
C ALA A 127 -7.98 -1.61 15.11
N ALA A 128 -8.88 -2.54 14.85
CA ALA A 128 -8.54 -3.82 14.24
C ALA A 128 -7.97 -3.65 12.84
N PHE A 129 -8.57 -2.80 12.01
CA PHE A 129 -8.06 -2.57 10.67
C PHE A 129 -6.65 -1.95 10.68
N ARG A 130 -6.40 -0.97 11.55
CA ARG A 130 -5.04 -0.40 11.75
C ARG A 130 -4.02 -1.45 12.20
N ARG A 131 -4.41 -2.42 13.03
CA ARG A 131 -3.53 -3.55 13.37
C ARG A 131 -3.21 -4.43 12.17
N LYS A 132 -4.18 -4.68 11.26
CA LYS A 132 -3.93 -5.41 10.01
C LYS A 132 -2.95 -4.64 9.10
N LEU A 133 -3.10 -3.32 8.96
CA LEU A 133 -2.18 -2.48 8.17
C LEU A 133 -0.75 -2.45 8.75
N ALA A 134 -0.63 -2.47 10.07
CA ALA A 134 0.65 -2.44 10.78
C ALA A 134 1.29 -3.83 10.98
N ASP A 135 0.67 -4.89 10.46
CA ASP A 135 1.19 -6.26 10.61
C ASP A 135 2.58 -6.36 9.94
N PRO A 136 3.64 -6.72 10.68
CA PRO A 136 5.00 -6.78 10.16
C PRO A 136 5.21 -7.86 9.09
N ALA A 137 4.28 -8.80 8.95
CA ALA A 137 4.28 -9.80 7.87
C ALA A 137 3.76 -9.23 6.54
N ARG A 138 3.21 -8.02 6.52
CA ARG A 138 2.81 -7.33 5.29
C ARG A 138 4.00 -6.57 4.72
N GLU A 139 4.59 -7.16 3.70
CA GLU A 139 5.77 -6.64 3.01
C GLU A 139 5.40 -6.07 1.63
N MET A 140 6.03 -4.97 1.25
CA MET A 140 6.03 -4.35 -0.08
C MET A 140 7.31 -4.72 -0.83
N ILE A 141 8.47 -4.50 -0.21
CA ILE A 141 9.80 -4.79 -0.81
C ILE A 141 10.50 -5.99 -0.16
N GLY A 142 10.07 -6.40 1.03
CA GLY A 142 10.56 -7.59 1.72
C GLY A 142 11.93 -7.43 2.37
N ALA A 143 12.28 -8.41 3.19
CA ALA A 143 13.51 -8.41 3.98
C ALA A 143 14.80 -8.30 3.14
N GLU A 144 14.85 -8.94 1.98
CA GLU A 144 16.02 -8.90 1.09
C GLU A 144 16.31 -7.46 0.61
N GLN A 145 15.29 -6.78 0.09
CA GLN A 145 15.45 -5.41 -0.42
C GLN A 145 15.60 -4.40 0.71
N CYS A 146 15.00 -4.65 1.89
CA CYS A 146 15.26 -3.86 3.08
C CYS A 146 16.73 -3.94 3.51
N ALA A 147 17.35 -5.12 3.46
CA ALA A 147 18.77 -5.29 3.77
C ALA A 147 19.66 -4.61 2.72
N TRP A 148 19.34 -4.79 1.44
CA TRP A 148 20.00 -4.09 0.34
C TRP A 148 19.97 -2.57 0.52
N LEU A 149 18.82 -1.99 0.91
CA LEU A 149 18.70 -0.55 1.11
C LEU A 149 19.60 -0.04 2.26
N VAL A 150 19.78 -0.81 3.32
CA VAL A 150 20.71 -0.46 4.41
C VAL A 150 22.14 -0.34 3.87
N ASP A 151 22.55 -1.29 3.02
CA ASP A 151 23.87 -1.26 2.39
C ASP A 151 24.02 -0.06 1.43
N GLU A 152 22.98 0.26 0.66
CA GLU A 152 22.96 1.44 -0.23
C GLU A 152 23.06 2.76 0.54
N LEU A 153 22.35 2.88 1.67
CA LEU A 153 22.43 4.06 2.53
C LEU A 153 23.83 4.22 3.13
N LYS A 154 24.45 3.12 3.57
CA LYS A 154 25.84 3.12 4.04
C LYS A 154 26.80 3.57 2.95
N ALA A 155 26.72 2.95 1.77
CA ALA A 155 27.57 3.30 0.63
C ALA A 155 27.38 4.77 0.19
N HIS A 156 26.15 5.28 0.23
CA HIS A 156 25.84 6.69 -0.02
C HIS A 156 26.56 7.62 0.96
N LYS A 157 26.53 7.32 2.26
CA LYS A 157 27.20 8.12 3.29
C LYS A 157 28.72 8.08 3.15
N ASP A 158 29.28 6.91 2.86
CA ASP A 158 30.72 6.74 2.62
C ASP A 158 31.19 7.56 1.40
N ALA A 159 30.36 7.63 0.35
CA ALA A 159 30.59 8.46 -0.84
C ALA A 159 30.32 9.96 -0.62
N ARG A 160 29.78 10.37 0.53
CA ARG A 160 29.49 11.78 0.90
C ARG A 160 28.63 12.54 -0.11
N ARG A 161 27.73 11.85 -0.80
CA ARG A 161 26.80 12.50 -1.75
C ARG A 161 25.75 13.30 -0.96
N PRO A 162 25.39 14.52 -1.38
CA PRO A 162 24.44 15.34 -0.65
C PRO A 162 23.00 14.85 -0.71
N TRP A 163 22.58 14.11 -1.76
CA TRP A 163 21.18 13.69 -1.93
C TRP A 163 21.03 12.16 -2.05
N PHE A 164 20.06 11.61 -1.33
CA PHE A 164 19.60 10.24 -1.52
C PHE A 164 18.19 10.26 -2.09
N LEU A 165 18.03 9.79 -3.33
CA LEU A 165 16.77 9.69 -4.02
C LEU A 165 16.25 8.26 -3.88
N PHE A 166 15.02 8.10 -3.41
CA PHE A 166 14.35 6.81 -3.33
C PHE A 166 13.15 6.80 -4.29
N GLY A 167 13.22 5.98 -5.34
CA GLY A 167 12.10 5.83 -6.26
C GLY A 167 11.16 4.73 -5.78
N SER A 168 9.86 5.03 -5.73
CA SER A 168 8.81 4.07 -5.39
C SER A 168 7.68 4.21 -6.38
N ALA A 169 7.11 3.11 -6.87
CA ALA A 169 6.03 3.21 -7.85
C ALA A 169 4.81 3.95 -7.26
N THR A 170 4.46 3.62 -6.01
CA THR A 170 3.36 4.21 -5.25
C THR A 170 3.83 5.21 -4.19
N ILE A 171 2.89 5.97 -3.60
CA ILE A 171 3.20 7.01 -2.61
C ILE A 171 3.70 6.38 -1.30
N LEU A 172 4.89 6.78 -0.84
CA LEU A 172 5.46 6.35 0.44
C LEU A 172 4.77 7.02 1.63
N SER A 173 4.56 8.33 1.56
CA SER A 173 3.96 9.12 2.64
C SER A 173 2.57 8.63 3.02
N SER A 174 2.27 8.62 4.32
CA SER A 174 0.90 8.37 4.79
C SER A 174 0.00 9.54 4.41
N TYR A 175 -1.16 9.26 3.85
CA TYR A 175 -2.19 10.26 3.67
C TYR A 175 -3.58 9.68 3.88
N VAL A 176 -4.41 10.44 4.57
CA VAL A 176 -5.84 10.14 4.75
C VAL A 176 -6.65 11.35 4.30
N TYR A 177 -7.82 11.06 3.74
CA TYR A 177 -8.73 12.13 3.37
C TYR A 177 -9.24 12.86 4.62
N PRO A 178 -9.42 14.19 4.57
CA PRO A 178 -10.18 14.90 5.59
C PRO A 178 -11.62 14.37 5.60
N ASP A 179 -12.39 14.67 6.64
CA ASP A 179 -13.81 14.32 6.69
C ASP A 179 -14.59 15.01 5.57
N LEU A 180 -14.76 14.29 4.45
CA LEU A 180 -15.36 14.80 3.22
C LEU A 180 -16.87 15.08 3.39
N THR A 181 -17.51 14.58 4.46
CA THR A 181 -18.91 14.89 4.74
C THR A 181 -19.13 16.35 5.16
N LYS A 182 -18.06 17.04 5.58
CA LYS A 182 -18.09 18.45 5.99
C LYS A 182 -18.00 19.43 4.81
N PHE A 183 -17.73 18.94 3.60
CA PHE A 183 -17.56 19.78 2.43
C PHE A 183 -18.86 19.87 1.62
N PRO A 184 -19.29 21.07 1.20
CA PRO A 184 -20.49 21.23 0.40
C PRO A 184 -20.29 20.65 -1.02
N ASN A 185 -21.39 20.31 -1.70
CA ASN A 185 -21.42 19.88 -3.12
C ASN A 185 -20.74 18.54 -3.43
N GLY A 186 -20.63 17.63 -2.45
CA GLY A 186 -20.19 16.26 -2.69
C GLY A 186 -21.10 15.50 -3.67
N LYS A 187 -20.53 14.61 -4.49
CA LYS A 187 -21.32 13.74 -5.38
C LYS A 187 -22.12 12.73 -4.56
N ALA A 188 -23.45 12.69 -4.71
CA ALA A 188 -24.33 11.80 -3.94
C ALA A 188 -23.93 10.31 -4.06
N ALA A 189 -23.48 9.88 -5.25
CA ALA A 189 -22.99 8.52 -5.49
C ALA A 189 -21.76 8.14 -4.63
N LEU A 190 -21.00 9.13 -4.15
CA LEU A 190 -19.81 8.93 -3.31
C LEU A 190 -20.09 9.12 -1.82
N ALA A 191 -21.34 9.41 -1.43
CA ALA A 191 -21.70 9.62 -0.02
C ALA A 191 -21.27 8.48 0.92
N PRO A 192 -21.39 7.18 0.54
CA PRO A 192 -20.88 6.09 1.37
C PRO A 192 -19.36 6.15 1.59
N MET A 193 -18.60 6.50 0.55
CA MET A 193 -17.13 6.64 0.64
C MET A 193 -16.75 7.86 1.49
N TYR A 194 -17.42 9.01 1.29
CA TYR A 194 -17.20 10.19 2.12
C TYR A 194 -17.47 9.93 3.59
N ALA A 195 -18.52 9.16 3.92
CA ALA A 195 -18.81 8.77 5.29
C ALA A 195 -17.73 7.88 5.94
N LEU A 196 -16.86 7.23 5.15
CA LEU A 196 -15.72 6.47 5.67
C LEU A 196 -14.52 7.38 6.00
N THR A 197 -14.40 8.54 5.36
CA THR A 197 -13.24 9.45 5.56
C THR A 197 -13.15 10.00 6.97
N ARG A 198 -14.28 10.16 7.67
CA ARG A 198 -14.32 10.58 9.09
C ARG A 198 -13.54 9.68 10.04
N TYR A 199 -13.26 8.44 9.63
CA TYR A 199 -12.50 7.47 10.42
C TYR A 199 -10.97 7.57 10.21
N GLY A 200 -10.51 8.44 9.31
CA GLY A 200 -9.07 8.59 9.02
C GLY A 200 -8.42 7.28 8.61
N LEU A 201 -9.11 6.52 7.75
CA LEU A 201 -8.59 5.28 7.14
C LEU A 201 -8.01 5.59 5.75
N PRO A 202 -6.99 4.85 5.29
CA PRO A 202 -6.36 5.06 3.99
C PRO A 202 -7.22 4.54 2.82
N LEU A 203 -8.39 5.15 2.59
CA LEU A 203 -9.44 4.59 1.72
C LEU A 203 -8.98 4.19 0.31
N LEU A 204 -8.16 5.04 -0.32
CA LEU A 204 -7.61 4.83 -1.67
C LEU A 204 -6.11 4.53 -1.65
N ASN A 205 -5.51 4.34 -0.47
CA ASN A 205 -4.06 4.22 -0.30
C ASN A 205 -3.61 2.85 0.25
N VAL A 206 -4.52 1.88 0.33
CA VAL A 206 -4.19 0.51 0.76
C VAL A 206 -3.40 -0.29 -0.28
N ASP A 207 -3.39 0.14 -1.54
CA ASP A 207 -2.46 -0.36 -2.55
C ASP A 207 -1.05 0.23 -2.36
N SER A 208 -0.95 1.49 -1.94
CA SER A 208 0.35 2.09 -1.64
C SER A 208 0.86 1.74 -0.24
N TRP A 209 1.89 2.45 0.24
CA TRP A 209 2.57 2.13 1.49
C TRP A 209 1.73 2.25 2.77
N ASP A 210 0.55 2.90 2.75
CA ASP A 210 -0.39 2.83 3.88
C ASP A 210 -0.98 1.42 4.07
N GLY A 211 -1.01 0.58 3.03
CA GLY A 211 -1.37 -0.84 3.10
C GLY A 211 -0.32 -1.74 3.76
N TYR A 212 0.89 -1.20 3.95
CA TYR A 212 2.09 -1.90 4.41
C TYR A 212 2.81 -1.06 5.49
N ALA A 213 2.02 -0.43 6.37
CA ALA A 213 2.51 0.54 7.34
C ALA A 213 3.64 -0.02 8.23
N GLY A 214 3.57 -1.30 8.59
CA GLY A 214 4.60 -1.97 9.37
C GLY A 214 5.96 -2.05 8.67
N GLU A 215 6.02 -2.23 7.35
CA GLU A 215 7.28 -2.18 6.60
C GLU A 215 7.70 -0.75 6.27
N ARG A 216 6.75 0.15 5.99
CA ARG A 216 7.04 1.58 5.82
C ARG A 216 7.75 2.18 7.03
N ASP A 217 7.29 1.87 8.24
CA ASP A 217 7.89 2.40 9.46
C ASP A 217 9.35 1.92 9.60
N LYS A 218 9.67 0.69 9.16
CA LYS A 218 11.07 0.20 9.10
C LYS A 218 11.91 1.03 8.13
N LEU A 219 11.36 1.45 7.00
CA LEU A 219 12.04 2.30 6.02
C LEU A 219 12.29 3.70 6.56
N TYR A 220 11.29 4.31 7.21
CA TYR A 220 11.47 5.60 7.88
C TYR A 220 12.57 5.54 8.93
N ASP A 221 12.57 4.50 9.76
CA ASP A 221 13.65 4.25 10.72
C ASP A 221 15.03 4.16 10.05
N GLN A 222 15.15 3.44 8.94
CA GLN A 222 16.41 3.30 8.20
C GLN A 222 16.88 4.63 7.62
N PHE A 223 15.97 5.39 7.01
CA PHE A 223 16.28 6.72 6.47
C PHE A 223 16.71 7.69 7.56
N GLU A 224 15.99 7.74 8.68
CA GLU A 224 16.34 8.59 9.82
C GLU A 224 17.72 8.21 10.40
N LYS A 225 17.95 6.92 10.66
CA LYS A 225 19.23 6.41 11.20
C LYS A 225 20.42 6.70 10.26
N SER A 226 20.20 6.72 8.95
CA SER A 226 21.25 7.01 7.97
C SER A 226 21.71 8.48 7.99
N GLY A 227 20.83 9.40 8.41
CA GLY A 227 21.04 10.84 8.29
C GLY A 227 21.30 11.28 6.84
N ALA A 228 20.74 10.59 5.85
CA ALA A 228 20.78 10.98 4.45
C ALA A 228 19.74 12.09 4.17
N ASN A 229 20.06 13.03 3.27
CA ASN A 229 19.07 13.99 2.80
C ASN A 229 18.18 13.30 1.75
N LEU A 230 17.06 12.78 2.22
CA LEU A 230 16.14 11.96 1.44
C LEU A 230 15.21 12.81 0.56
N LEU A 231 15.03 12.39 -0.68
CA LEU A 231 13.90 12.76 -1.53
C LEU A 231 13.24 11.48 -2.05
N VAL A 232 11.92 11.39 -1.96
CA VAL A 232 11.15 10.25 -2.48
C VAL A 232 10.44 10.67 -3.76
N LEU A 233 10.57 9.84 -4.79
CA LEU A 233 9.93 10.05 -6.09
C LEU A 233 8.85 8.97 -6.28
N SER A 234 7.60 9.39 -6.41
CA SER A 234 6.43 8.49 -6.52
C SER A 234 5.51 8.84 -7.68
N GLY A 235 4.80 7.84 -8.19
CA GLY A 235 3.81 7.93 -9.26
C GLY A 235 2.44 7.39 -8.84
N ASP A 236 1.83 6.56 -9.69
CA ASP A 236 0.57 5.82 -9.48
C ASP A 236 -0.71 6.68 -9.35
N SER A 237 -0.72 7.61 -8.39
CA SER A 237 -1.93 8.31 -7.92
C SER A 237 -2.66 9.22 -8.93
N HIS A 238 -2.09 9.45 -10.11
CA HIS A 238 -2.60 10.40 -11.14
C HIS A 238 -2.89 11.81 -10.59
N MET A 239 -2.14 12.22 -9.57
CA MET A 239 -2.24 13.51 -8.90
C MET A 239 -0.84 14.06 -8.61
N ALA A 240 -0.74 15.38 -8.43
CA ALA A 240 0.50 16.04 -8.02
C ALA A 240 0.50 16.32 -6.52
N TRP A 241 1.57 15.92 -5.84
CA TRP A 241 1.77 16.05 -4.39
C TRP A 241 3.17 16.64 -4.13
N ILE A 242 3.33 17.37 -3.03
CA ILE A 242 4.62 17.87 -2.52
C ILE A 242 4.62 17.70 -1.01
#